data_AF-A0A9Q0U6Y0-F1
#
_entry.id   AF-A0A9Q0U6Y0-F1
#
_cell.length_a   1.000
_cell.length_b   1.000
_cell.length_c   1.000
_cell.angle_alpha   90.00
_cell.angle_beta   90.00
_cell.angle_gamma   90.00
#
_symmetry.space_group_name_H-M   'P 1'
#
loop_
_entity.id
_entity.type
_entity.pdbx_description
1 polymer ?
#
loop_
_entity_poly.entity_id
_entity_poly.type
_entity_poly.pdbx_seq_one_letter_code
_entity_poly.pdbx_strand_id
1 'polypeptide(L)'
;MEDYPNYISQAELIHLPATGMHYIWHNGRTGDATILKKLDWAWGNQQLLTQWSLAKATFQTRLSFDHSPIILSLSPSPPLRKPRFNFLNLWTEKEGYEEAVTSAWNGVAYGNPISKLTTKLRSLKEFLHQLHQSHTYHISARVS
;
A
#
# COMPACT_ATOMS: atom_id res chain seq x y z
N MET A 1 -21.08 31.10 -3.77
CA MET A 1 -19.83 30.58 -3.16
C MET A 1 -20.01 29.15 -2.64
N GLU A 2 -21.25 28.68 -2.45
CA GLU A 2 -21.59 27.28 -2.14
C GLU A 2 -21.41 26.32 -3.32
N ASP A 3 -21.20 26.83 -4.53
CA ASP A 3 -21.16 25.99 -5.73
C ASP A 3 -19.83 25.22 -5.87
N TYR A 4 -18.71 25.76 -5.35
CA TYR A 4 -17.39 25.15 -5.55
C TYR A 4 -17.26 23.76 -4.91
N PRO A 5 -17.59 23.53 -3.63
CA PRO A 5 -17.57 22.19 -3.05
C PRO A 5 -18.52 21.21 -3.76
N ASN A 6 -19.66 21.70 -4.23
CA ASN A 6 -20.62 20.89 -4.96
C ASN A 6 -20.07 20.43 -6.30
N TYR A 7 -19.38 21.29 -7.06
CA TYR A 7 -18.72 20.90 -8.31
C TYR A 7 -17.59 19.90 -8.10
N ILE A 8 -16.78 20.06 -7.04
CA ILE A 8 -15.72 19.10 -6.70
C ILE A 8 -16.33 17.74 -6.37
N SER A 9 -17.44 17.72 -5.61
CA SER A 9 -18.15 16.49 -5.28
C SER A 9 -18.79 15.83 -6.50
N GLN A 10 -19.45 16.61 -7.37
CA GLN A 10 -20.08 16.12 -8.60
C GLN A 10 -19.07 15.56 -9.60
N ALA A 11 -17.87 16.14 -9.64
CA ALA A 11 -16.77 15.67 -10.46
C ALA A 11 -15.98 14.51 -9.82
N GLU A 12 -16.40 14.04 -8.64
CA GLU A 12 -15.75 12.96 -7.88
C GLU A 12 -14.24 13.19 -7.67
N LEU A 13 -13.87 14.45 -7.46
CA LEU A 13 -12.49 14.85 -7.27
C LEU A 13 -12.07 14.64 -5.82
N ILE A 14 -10.94 13.96 -5.66
CA ILE A 14 -10.31 13.61 -4.39
C ILE A 14 -9.01 14.40 -4.30
N HIS A 15 -8.77 15.02 -3.16
CA HIS A 15 -7.53 15.76 -2.93
C HIS A 15 -6.36 14.80 -2.86
N LEU A 16 -5.31 15.04 -3.65
CA LEU A 16 -4.13 14.19 -3.63
C LEU A 16 -3.30 14.42 -2.36
N PRO A 17 -2.64 13.37 -1.84
CA PRO A 17 -1.62 13.55 -0.80
C PRO A 17 -0.57 14.56 -1.28
N ALA A 18 -0.21 15.52 -0.43
CA ALA A 18 0.75 16.54 -0.79
C ALA A 18 1.80 16.82 0.28
N THR A 19 3.01 17.13 -0.16
CA THR A 19 4.17 17.46 0.69
C THR A 19 4.86 18.73 0.22
N GLY A 20 5.72 19.33 1.05
CA GLY A 20 6.47 20.54 0.72
C GLY A 20 5.83 21.80 1.31
N MET A 21 5.87 22.91 0.57
CA MET A 21 5.42 24.21 1.06
C MET A 21 3.90 24.24 1.34
N HIS A 22 3.53 24.73 2.52
CA HIS A 22 2.12 24.85 2.91
C HIS A 22 1.43 26.07 2.26
N TYR A 23 2.14 27.20 2.21
CA TYR A 23 1.69 28.40 1.53
C TYR A 23 2.42 28.53 0.19
N ILE A 24 1.64 28.67 -0.87
CA ILE A 24 2.07 28.49 -2.26
C ILE A 24 2.06 29.85 -2.99
N TRP A 25 1.24 30.79 -2.50
CA TRP A 25 1.14 32.16 -2.98
C TRP A 25 1.70 33.18 -1.97
N HIS A 26 2.33 34.23 -2.47
CA HIS A 26 2.87 35.35 -1.70
C HIS A 26 2.53 36.67 -2.37
N ASN A 27 2.20 37.71 -1.60
CA ASN A 27 1.80 39.02 -2.15
C ASN A 27 2.97 39.95 -2.55
N GLY A 28 4.21 39.48 -2.50
CA GLY A 28 5.41 40.24 -2.87
C GLY A 28 5.86 41.29 -1.84
N ARG A 29 5.18 41.40 -0.68
CA ARG A 29 5.51 42.40 0.35
C ARG A 29 6.37 41.80 1.46
N THR A 30 7.05 42.65 2.21
CA THR A 30 7.95 42.27 3.31
C THR A 30 7.45 42.82 4.65
N GLY A 31 7.92 42.25 5.77
CA GLY A 31 7.53 42.67 7.12
C GLY A 31 6.05 42.40 7.41
N ASP A 32 5.42 43.27 8.18
CA ASP A 32 4.04 43.11 8.66
C ASP A 32 2.98 43.14 7.53
N ALA A 33 3.36 43.59 6.33
CA ALA A 33 2.49 43.58 5.16
C ALA A 33 2.54 42.26 4.35
N THR A 34 3.34 41.29 4.80
CA THR A 34 3.53 39.98 4.15
C THR A 34 2.25 39.14 4.26
N ILE A 35 1.72 38.68 3.13
CA ILE A 35 0.58 37.76 3.10
C ILE A 35 0.97 36.50 2.34
N LEU A 36 0.77 35.37 3.00
CA LEU A 36 0.96 34.03 2.47
C LEU A 36 -0.39 33.32 2.33
N LYS A 37 -0.66 32.72 1.18
CA LYS A 37 -1.91 31.99 0.93
C LYS A 37 -1.66 30.63 0.30
N LYS A 38 -2.61 29.71 0.50
CA LYS A 38 -2.68 28.45 -0.23
C LYS A 38 -3.79 28.57 -1.27
N LEU A 39 -3.41 28.77 -2.53
CA LEU A 39 -4.35 29.01 -3.64
C LEU A 39 -4.38 27.88 -4.67
N ASP A 40 -3.39 26.98 -4.61
CA ASP A 40 -3.26 25.89 -5.56
C ASP A 40 -3.50 24.55 -4.87
N TRP A 41 -4.28 23.68 -5.52
CA TRP A 41 -4.63 22.35 -5.05
C TRP A 41 -4.37 21.32 -6.15
N ALA A 42 -4.04 20.10 -5.75
CA ALA A 42 -3.88 18.97 -6.67
C ALA A 42 -4.99 17.95 -6.40
N TRP A 43 -5.80 17.69 -7.42
CA TRP A 43 -6.94 16.78 -7.35
C TRP A 43 -6.72 15.61 -8.31
N GLY A 44 -7.31 14.47 -7.99
CA GLY A 44 -7.42 13.31 -8.86
C GLY A 44 -8.78 12.65 -8.68
N ASN A 45 -9.22 11.88 -9.68
CA ASN A 45 -10.45 11.09 -9.56
C ASN A 45 -10.13 9.63 -9.23
N GLN A 46 -11.18 8.83 -9.00
CA GLN A 46 -11.04 7.43 -8.65
C GLN A 46 -10.27 6.61 -9.71
N GLN A 47 -10.46 6.90 -11.00
CA GLN A 47 -9.76 6.22 -12.08
C GLN A 47 -8.24 6.49 -12.03
N LEU A 48 -7.84 7.74 -11.81
CA LEU A 48 -6.45 8.13 -11.63
C LEU A 48 -5.83 7.41 -10.42
N LEU A 49 -6.53 7.39 -9.28
CA LEU A 49 -6.02 6.74 -8.07
C LEU A 49 -5.99 5.20 -8.17
N THR A 50 -6.82 4.61 -9.03
CA THR A 50 -6.77 3.18 -9.31
C THR A 50 -5.53 2.82 -10.12
N GLN A 51 -5.18 3.64 -11.12
CA GLN A 51 -4.00 3.42 -11.95
C GLN A 51 -2.70 3.82 -11.25
N TRP A 52 -2.73 4.92 -10.50
CA TRP A 52 -1.59 5.49 -9.78
C TRP A 52 -1.92 5.66 -8.30
N SER A 53 -2.02 4.55 -7.58
CA SER A 53 -2.39 4.55 -6.15
C SER A 53 -1.40 5.27 -5.25
N LEU A 54 -0.18 5.53 -5.72
CA LEU A 54 0.84 6.31 -5.02
C LEU A 54 0.95 7.75 -5.56
N ALA A 55 -0.06 8.24 -6.28
CA ALA A 55 -0.10 9.60 -6.79
C ALA A 55 0.03 10.61 -5.64
N LYS A 56 0.94 11.58 -5.79
CA LYS A 56 1.15 12.65 -4.82
C LYS A 56 1.62 13.94 -5.46
N ALA A 57 1.29 15.06 -4.84
CA ALA A 57 1.76 16.38 -5.24
C ALA A 57 2.91 16.86 -4.34
N THR A 58 3.91 17.52 -4.90
CA THR A 58 4.98 18.17 -4.14
C THR A 58 5.04 19.65 -4.48
N PHE A 59 4.80 20.49 -3.47
CA PHE A 59 4.89 21.94 -3.58
C PHE A 59 6.33 22.40 -3.34
N GLN A 60 6.96 22.96 -4.35
CA GLN A 60 8.37 23.36 -4.31
C GLN A 60 8.56 24.70 -3.58
N THR A 61 9.80 24.97 -3.18
CA THR A 61 10.19 26.28 -2.65
C THR A 61 10.01 27.35 -3.73
N ARG A 62 9.51 28.52 -3.34
CA ARG A 62 9.47 29.67 -4.23
C ARG A 62 10.89 30.16 -4.47
N LEU A 63 11.19 30.47 -5.73
CA LEU A 63 12.40 31.17 -6.11
C LEU A 63 12.11 32.67 -6.21
N SER A 64 11.47 33.10 -7.30
CA SER A 64 11.18 34.52 -7.58
C SER A 64 9.76 34.77 -8.14
N PHE A 65 8.92 33.75 -8.20
CA PHE A 65 7.55 33.85 -8.70
C PHE A 65 6.55 33.93 -7.56
N ASP A 66 5.42 34.60 -7.82
CA ASP A 66 4.31 34.73 -6.87
C ASP A 66 3.61 33.39 -6.57
N HIS A 67 3.90 32.34 -7.35
CA HIS A 67 3.44 30.96 -7.15
C HIS A 67 4.60 29.97 -7.00
N SER A 68 4.44 28.99 -6.09
CA SER A 68 5.29 27.81 -6.04
C SER A 68 4.90 26.79 -7.11
N PRO A 69 5.87 26.21 -7.85
CA PRO A 69 5.61 25.08 -8.74
C PRO A 69 5.06 23.85 -7.98
N ILE A 70 4.17 23.10 -8.65
CA ILE A 70 3.64 21.83 -8.17
C ILE A 70 4.18 20.71 -9.05
N ILE A 71 4.80 19.71 -8.44
CA ILE A 71 5.22 18.49 -9.12
C ILE A 71 4.23 17.38 -8.79
N LEU A 72 3.52 16.87 -9.79
CA LEU A 72 2.66 15.70 -9.67
C LEU A 72 3.48 14.44 -9.97
N SER A 73 3.64 13.59 -8.96
CA SER A 73 4.27 12.28 -9.10
C SER A 73 3.18 11.23 -9.25
N LEU A 74 3.16 10.57 -10.41
CA LEU A 74 2.23 9.47 -10.70
C LEU A 74 3.01 8.17 -10.64
N SER A 75 2.64 7.28 -9.73
CA SER A 75 3.28 5.98 -9.58
C SER A 75 2.23 4.91 -9.33
N PRO A 76 2.23 3.81 -10.11
CA PRO A 76 1.35 2.68 -9.84
C PRO A 76 1.74 2.05 -8.50
N SER A 77 0.81 1.32 -7.89
CA SER A 77 1.16 0.46 -6.75
C SER A 77 2.28 -0.47 -7.17
N PRO A 78 3.30 -0.73 -6.33
CA PRO A 78 4.13 -1.90 -6.54
C PRO A 78 3.22 -3.13 -6.66
N PRO A 79 3.58 -4.11 -7.51
CA PRO A 79 2.83 -5.35 -7.61
C PRO A 79 2.65 -5.93 -6.21
N LEU A 80 1.44 -6.41 -5.91
CA LEU A 80 1.13 -7.10 -4.66
C LEU A 80 2.26 -8.08 -4.36
N ARG A 81 3.11 -7.72 -3.39
CA ARG A 81 4.19 -8.61 -2.97
C ARG A 81 3.51 -9.87 -2.49
N LYS A 82 3.93 -11.03 -3.00
CA LYS A 82 3.46 -12.32 -2.47
C LYS A 82 3.58 -12.24 -0.95
N PRO A 83 2.48 -12.48 -0.21
CA PRO A 83 2.51 -12.34 1.24
C PRO A 83 3.64 -13.21 1.78
N ARG A 84 4.40 -12.65 2.73
CA ARG A 84 5.44 -13.41 3.41
C ARG A 84 4.75 -14.58 4.11
N PHE A 85 5.35 -15.77 4.00
CA PHE A 85 4.87 -16.89 4.77
C PHE A 85 5.25 -16.65 6.23
N ASN A 86 4.24 -16.54 7.08
CA ASN A 86 4.41 -16.45 8.52
C ASN A 86 3.98 -17.79 9.11
N PHE A 87 4.88 -18.42 9.86
CA PHE A 87 4.54 -19.60 10.63
C PHE A 87 3.63 -19.19 11.79
N LEU A 88 2.44 -19.78 11.87
CA LEU A 88 1.52 -19.55 12.97
C LEU A 88 1.76 -20.63 14.03
N ASN A 89 2.13 -20.23 15.25
CA ASN A 89 2.30 -21.17 16.35
C ASN A 89 1.04 -22.02 16.60
N LEU A 90 -0.15 -21.48 16.34
CA LEU A 90 -1.41 -22.22 16.41
C LEU A 90 -1.41 -23.52 15.58
N TRP A 91 -0.63 -23.59 14.49
CA TRP A 91 -0.56 -24.81 13.69
C TRP A 91 0.03 -25.99 14.45
N THR A 92 0.91 -25.77 15.43
CA THR A 92 1.49 -26.87 16.22
C THR A 92 0.44 -27.57 17.09
N GLU A 93 -0.68 -26.90 17.37
CA GLU A 93 -1.78 -27.43 18.16
C GLU A 93 -2.86 -28.10 17.29
N LYS A 94 -2.73 -28.08 15.97
CA LYS A 94 -3.70 -28.66 15.04
C LYS A 94 -3.44 -30.13 14.77
N GLU A 95 -4.51 -30.89 14.72
CA GLU A 95 -4.50 -32.27 14.25
C GLU A 95 -3.92 -32.34 12.83
N GLY A 96 -3.02 -33.30 12.59
CA GLY A 96 -2.30 -33.46 11.32
C GLY A 96 -1.01 -32.63 11.19
N TYR A 97 -0.67 -31.74 12.13
CA TYR A 97 0.60 -30.99 12.08
C TYR A 97 1.83 -31.90 12.20
N GLU A 98 1.86 -32.77 13.22
CA GLU A 98 2.99 -33.69 13.44
C GLU A 98 3.19 -34.65 12.25
N GLU A 99 2.08 -35.13 11.68
CA GLU A 99 2.10 -35.97 10.48
C GLU A 99 2.65 -35.21 9.27
N ALA A 100 2.28 -33.94 9.10
CA ALA A 100 2.78 -33.09 8.03
C ALA A 100 4.29 -32.85 8.14
N VAL A 101 4.78 -32.56 9.35
CA VAL A 101 6.21 -32.40 9.62
C VAL A 101 6.95 -33.69 9.32
N THR A 102 6.45 -34.82 9.82
CA THR A 102 7.05 -36.14 9.60
C THR A 102 7.09 -36.50 8.12
N SER A 103 6.00 -36.29 7.40
CA SER A 103 5.90 -36.53 5.95
C SER A 103 6.87 -35.65 5.16
N ALA A 104 6.91 -34.35 5.45
CA ALA A 104 7.85 -33.43 4.80
C ALA A 104 9.32 -33.78 5.10
N TRP A 105 9.61 -34.28 6.30
CA TRP A 105 10.97 -34.65 6.69
C TRP A 105 11.41 -36.01 6.14
N ASN A 106 10.48 -36.93 5.92
CA ASN A 106 10.75 -38.24 5.31
C ASN A 106 10.67 -38.21 3.78
N GLY A 107 10.15 -37.13 3.20
CA GLY A 107 10.11 -36.91 1.76
C GLY A 107 11.49 -36.94 1.10
N VAL A 108 11.54 -37.49 -0.12
CA VAL A 108 12.76 -37.55 -0.92
C VAL A 108 13.13 -36.14 -1.40
N ALA A 109 14.36 -35.71 -1.10
CA ALA A 109 14.90 -34.44 -1.55
C ALA A 109 16.31 -34.61 -2.13
N TYR A 110 16.53 -34.02 -3.31
CA TYR A 110 17.78 -34.12 -4.06
C TYR A 110 18.61 -32.83 -3.94
N GLY A 111 19.92 -32.93 -4.23
CA GLY A 111 20.85 -31.78 -4.21
C GLY A 111 21.68 -31.68 -2.93
N ASN A 112 22.31 -30.52 -2.72
CA ASN A 112 23.16 -30.24 -1.56
C ASN A 112 22.32 -30.10 -0.26
N PRO A 113 22.94 -30.09 0.94
CA PRO A 113 22.21 -30.03 2.21
C PRO A 113 21.22 -28.86 2.32
N ILE A 114 21.57 -27.67 1.81
CA ILE A 114 20.70 -26.48 1.81
C ILE A 114 19.51 -26.69 0.85
N SER A 115 19.75 -27.30 -0.31
CA SER A 115 18.70 -27.61 -1.29
C SER A 115 17.72 -28.64 -0.72
N LYS A 116 18.23 -29.65 -0.01
CA LYS A 116 17.39 -30.64 0.68
C LYS A 116 16.54 -29.99 1.77
N LEU A 117 17.13 -29.16 2.62
CA LEU A 117 16.41 -28.43 3.67
C LEU A 117 15.33 -27.50 3.10
N THR A 118 15.68 -26.69 2.09
CA THR A 118 14.74 -25.74 1.49
C THR A 118 13.59 -26.45 0.76
N THR A 119 13.83 -27.62 0.17
CA THR A 119 12.79 -28.44 -0.45
C THR A 119 11.82 -28.97 0.60
N LYS A 120 12.31 -29.51 1.71
CA LYS A 120 11.48 -30.00 2.83
C LYS A 120 10.64 -28.87 3.45
N LEU A 121 11.26 -27.72 3.71
CA LEU A 121 10.55 -26.54 4.23
C LEU A 121 9.48 -26.01 3.27
N ARG A 122 9.72 -26.10 1.95
CA ARG A 122 8.72 -25.71 0.94
C ARG A 122 7.53 -26.66 0.95
N SER A 123 7.77 -27.96 1.00
CA SER A 123 6.72 -28.98 1.10
C SER A 123 5.87 -28.79 2.35
N LEU A 124 6.51 -28.59 3.52
CA LEU A 124 5.80 -28.31 4.76
C LEU A 124 4.98 -27.02 4.67
N LYS A 125 5.55 -25.95 4.10
CA LYS A 125 4.84 -24.69 3.88
C LYS A 125 3.58 -24.86 3.02
N GLU A 126 3.64 -25.65 1.95
CA GLU A 126 2.49 -25.90 1.07
C GLU A 126 1.38 -26.65 1.82
N PHE A 127 1.75 -27.66 2.60
CA PHE A 127 0.79 -28.39 3.44
C PHE A 127 0.13 -27.48 4.48
N LEU A 128 0.92 -26.69 5.22
CA LEU A 128 0.40 -25.77 6.25
C LEU A 128 -0.52 -24.70 5.64
N HIS A 129 -0.21 -24.25 4.42
CA HIS A 129 -1.07 -23.33 3.69
C HIS A 129 -2.41 -23.98 3.31
N GLN A 130 -2.40 -25.23 2.85
CA GLN A 130 -3.63 -25.99 2.57
C GLN A 130 -4.45 -26.24 3.85
N LEU A 131 -3.78 -26.61 4.95
CA LEU A 131 -4.43 -26.81 6.25
C LEU A 131 -5.06 -25.52 6.77
N HIS A 132 -4.37 -24.39 6.62
CA HIS A 132 -4.92 -23.09 6.98
C HIS A 132 -6.14 -22.74 6.13
N GLN A 133 -6.06 -22.93 4.81
CA GLN A 133 -7.19 -22.69 3.92
C GLN A 133 -8.40 -23.55 4.31
N SER A 134 -8.23 -24.88 4.41
CA SER A 134 -9.33 -25.81 4.74
C SER A 134 -10.05 -25.46 6.03
N HIS A 135 -9.33 -24.97 7.06
CA HIS A 135 -9.91 -24.62 8.35
C HIS A 135 -10.48 -23.19 8.41
N THR A 136 -10.03 -22.27 7.55
CA THR A 136 -10.47 -20.87 7.57
C THR A 136 -11.62 -20.55 6.62
N TYR A 137 -11.92 -21.41 5.62
CA TYR A 137 -13.07 -21.23 4.73
C TYR A 137 -14.41 -21.07 5.48
N HIS A 138 -14.56 -21.66 6.67
CA HIS A 138 -15.78 -21.54 7.47
C HIS A 138 -15.93 -20.20 8.21
N ILE A 139 -14.85 -19.44 8.39
CA ILE A 139 -14.87 -18.20 9.18
C ILE A 139 -15.29 -17.02 8.30
N SER A 140 -14.81 -16.95 7.07
CA SER A 140 -15.21 -15.94 6.08
C SER A 140 -16.69 -16.03 5.70
N ALA A 141 -17.29 -17.23 5.73
CA ALA A 141 -18.73 -17.43 5.48
C ALA A 141 -19.64 -17.03 6.67
N ARG A 142 -19.08 -16.77 7.86
CA ARG A 142 -19.82 -16.33 9.05
C ARG A 142 -19.83 -14.82 9.26
N VAL A 143 -19.02 -14.10 8.49
CA VAL A 143 -18.98 -12.63 8.47
C VAL A 143 -19.36 -12.20 7.06
N SER A 144 -20.63 -12.40 6.72
CA SER A 144 -21.30 -11.91 5.52
C SER A 144 -22.70 -11.46 5.90
#